data_AF-A0A9X9ABR8-F1
#
_entry.id   AF-A0A9X9ABR8-F1
#
_cell.length_a   1.000
_cell.length_b   1.000
_cell.length_c   1.000
_cell.angle_alpha   90.00
_cell.angle_beta   90.00
_cell.angle_gamma   90.00
#
_symmetry.space_group_name_H-M   'P 1'
#
loop_
_entity.id
_entity.type
_entity.pdbx_description
1 polymer ?
#
loop_
_entity_poly.entity_id
_entity_poly.type
_entity_poly.pdbx_seq_one_letter_code
_entity_poly.pdbx_strand_id
1 'polypeptide(L)'
;AYVLMAVRIAYFKVHFALLFYAAYFTVRADDFDVEAMAKGSASIRARIDEIAQKGLDAAPKEKSLLTVLEMTLEMCERGYSFQKVDLYRSHATEFIIDGDTLIPPFNAVPGLGTNAALSIVEARKNGDFLSKEDLQQRSKVSKTIIEYLDSQGCLGDLPDQNQLSLF
;
A
#
# COMPACT_ATOMS: atom_id res chain seq x y z
N ALA A 1 22.09 23.57 5.47
CA ALA A 1 20.70 23.11 5.74
C ALA A 1 20.46 21.67 5.27
N TYR A 2 20.61 21.37 3.97
CA TYR A 2 20.32 20.03 3.40
C TYR A 2 21.08 18.87 4.05
N VAL A 3 22.40 19.01 4.27
CA VAL A 3 23.22 17.97 4.90
C VAL A 3 22.73 17.64 6.32
N LEU A 4 22.37 18.66 7.11
CA LEU A 4 21.86 18.45 8.47
C LEU A 4 20.54 17.66 8.46
N MET A 5 19.65 17.92 7.49
CA MET A 5 18.41 17.14 7.36
C MET A 5 18.70 15.70 6.93
N ALA A 6 19.62 15.49 6.00
CA ALA A 6 20.03 14.15 5.58
C ALA A 6 20.60 13.34 6.74
N VAL A 7 21.45 13.94 7.59
CA VAL A 7 22.00 13.28 8.79
C VAL A 7 20.90 12.95 9.80
N ARG A 8 19.92 13.85 10.01
CA ARG A 8 18.76 13.57 10.88
C ARG A 8 17.96 12.38 10.36
N ILE A 9 17.67 12.33 9.06
CA ILE A 9 16.95 11.21 8.44
C ILE A 9 17.77 9.90 8.54
N ALA A 10 19.08 9.97 8.27
CA ALA A 10 19.98 8.82 8.33
C ALA A 10 20.03 8.19 9.73
N TYR A 11 19.98 9.00 10.79
CA TYR A 11 19.93 8.49 12.17
C TYR A 11 18.73 7.55 12.38
N PHE A 12 17.54 7.91 11.89
CA PHE A 12 16.36 7.04 11.95
C PHE A 12 16.52 5.82 11.03
N LYS A 13 17.06 6.00 9.83
CA LYS A 13 17.32 4.87 8.92
C LYS A 13 18.19 3.78 9.57
N VAL A 14 19.18 4.18 10.36
CA VAL A 14 20.09 3.24 11.06
C VAL A 14 19.47 2.68 12.34
N HIS A 15 18.97 3.54 13.23
CA HIS A 15 18.60 3.14 14.60
C HIS A 15 17.10 2.86 14.81
N PHE A 16 16.24 3.36 13.91
CA PHE A 16 14.78 3.25 13.99
C PHE A 16 14.22 2.93 12.60
N ALA A 17 14.75 1.87 11.99
CA ALA A 17 14.59 1.57 10.59
C ALA A 17 13.11 1.55 10.13
N LEU A 18 12.24 0.89 10.89
CA LEU A 18 10.83 0.77 10.54
C LEU A 18 10.09 2.12 10.57
N LEU A 19 10.43 3.02 11.51
CA LEU A 19 9.89 4.40 11.53
C LEU A 19 10.36 5.18 10.31
N PHE A 20 11.63 5.00 9.91
CA PHE A 20 12.16 5.62 8.70
C PHE A 20 11.40 5.13 7.46
N TYR A 21 11.19 3.82 7.32
CA TYR A 21 10.46 3.24 6.19
C TYR A 21 8.99 3.69 6.15
N ALA A 22 8.28 3.63 7.28
CA ALA A 22 6.90 4.10 7.37
C ALA A 22 6.78 5.58 6.94
N ALA A 23 7.67 6.44 7.43
CA ALA A 23 7.69 7.85 7.05
C ALA A 23 8.06 8.05 5.57
N TYR A 24 9.04 7.31 5.04
CA TYR A 24 9.44 7.39 3.63
C TYR A 24 8.27 7.01 2.71
N PHE A 25 7.63 5.86 2.94
CA PHE A 25 6.53 5.40 2.09
C PHE A 25 5.25 6.23 2.26
N THR A 26 5.06 6.86 3.41
CA THR A 26 3.89 7.74 3.65
C THR A 26 4.06 9.13 3.00
N VAL A 27 5.26 9.70 3.06
CA VAL A 27 5.47 11.13 2.76
C VAL A 27 6.13 11.37 1.40
N ARG A 28 6.94 10.43 0.91
CA ARG A 28 7.77 10.64 -0.29
C ARG A 28 7.45 9.75 -1.47
N ALA A 29 6.97 8.54 -1.25
CA ALA A 29 6.71 7.60 -2.31
C ALA A 29 5.27 7.77 -2.84
N ASP A 30 5.12 7.78 -4.16
CA ASP A 30 3.82 7.94 -4.82
C ASP A 30 3.47 6.74 -5.72
N ASP A 31 4.47 6.00 -6.21
CA ASP A 31 4.29 4.88 -7.13
C ASP A 31 4.64 3.56 -6.45
N PHE A 32 3.63 2.70 -6.27
CA PHE A 32 3.75 1.43 -5.55
C PHE A 32 3.32 0.24 -6.41
N ASP A 33 3.93 -0.91 -6.10
CA ASP A 33 3.48 -2.23 -6.55
C ASP A 33 3.16 -3.06 -5.30
N VAL A 34 2.01 -2.76 -4.68
CA VAL A 34 1.61 -3.35 -3.38
C VAL A 34 1.52 -4.88 -3.41
N GLU A 35 1.28 -5.46 -4.59
CA GLU A 35 1.30 -6.91 -4.78
C GLU A 35 2.72 -7.46 -4.67
N ALA A 36 3.68 -6.89 -5.42
CA ALA A 36 5.07 -7.32 -5.33
C ALA A 36 5.65 -7.09 -3.94
N MET A 37 5.30 -5.97 -3.30
CA MET A 37 5.72 -5.64 -1.93
C MET A 37 5.25 -6.70 -0.92
N ALA A 38 3.98 -7.10 -0.98
CA ALA A 38 3.42 -8.11 -0.07
C ALA A 38 3.98 -9.53 -0.33
N LYS A 39 4.42 -9.83 -1.56
CA LYS A 39 5.08 -11.09 -1.91
C LYS A 39 6.56 -11.16 -1.48
N GLY A 40 7.14 -10.04 -1.07
CA GLY A 40 8.49 -9.97 -0.49
C GLY A 40 9.63 -9.96 -1.51
N SER A 41 10.86 -10.09 -1.01
CA SER A 41 12.09 -9.73 -1.73
C SER A 41 12.25 -10.32 -3.13
N ALA A 42 11.86 -11.59 -3.34
CA ALA A 42 12.02 -12.24 -4.65
C ALA A 42 11.12 -11.58 -5.71
N SER A 43 9.87 -11.26 -5.36
CA SER A 43 8.95 -10.57 -6.26
C SER A 43 9.39 -9.14 -6.52
N ILE A 44 9.91 -8.45 -5.49
CA ILE A 44 10.42 -7.08 -5.63
C ILE A 44 11.63 -7.05 -6.57
N ARG A 45 12.60 -7.97 -6.39
CA ARG A 45 13.77 -8.08 -7.29
C ARG A 45 13.36 -8.33 -8.73
N ALA A 46 12.41 -9.23 -8.98
CA ALA A 46 11.91 -9.49 -10.33
C ALA A 46 11.35 -8.22 -11.00
N ARG A 47 10.57 -7.42 -10.26
CA ARG A 47 10.03 -6.15 -10.77
C ARG A 47 11.11 -5.09 -11.01
N ILE A 48 12.12 -5.02 -10.14
CA ILE A 48 13.30 -4.17 -10.35
C ILE A 48 14.02 -4.58 -11.63
N ASP A 49 14.29 -5.87 -11.83
CA ASP A 49 15.00 -6.39 -13.00
C ASP A 49 14.23 -6.11 -14.29
N GLU A 50 12.90 -6.29 -14.28
CA GLU A 50 12.03 -5.99 -15.43
C GLU A 50 12.08 -4.51 -15.84
N ILE A 51 12.10 -3.59 -14.87
CA ILE A 51 12.22 -2.15 -15.17
C ILE A 51 13.64 -1.80 -15.60
N ALA A 52 14.66 -2.35 -14.94
CA ALA A 52 16.06 -2.11 -15.25
C ALA A 52 16.44 -2.58 -16.65
N GLN A 53 15.88 -3.71 -17.13
CA GLN A 53 16.08 -4.23 -18.48
C GLN A 53 15.62 -3.26 -19.58
N LYS A 54 14.64 -2.38 -19.29
CA LYS A 54 14.20 -1.34 -20.22
C LYS A 54 15.17 -0.17 -20.33
N GLY A 55 16.10 -0.02 -19.38
CA GLY A 55 17.11 1.02 -19.38
C GLY A 55 16.53 2.42 -19.58
N LEU A 56 16.98 3.12 -20.63
CA LEU A 56 16.52 4.47 -20.93
C LEU A 56 15.06 4.52 -21.41
N ASP A 57 14.54 3.43 -21.97
CA ASP A 57 13.18 3.32 -22.51
C ASP A 57 12.11 3.14 -21.43
N ALA A 58 12.51 2.94 -20.17
CA ALA A 58 11.57 2.89 -19.05
C ALA A 58 10.78 4.20 -18.93
N ALA A 59 9.46 4.09 -18.81
CA ALA A 59 8.57 5.22 -18.68
C ALA A 59 8.86 6.01 -17.39
N PRO A 60 8.55 7.33 -17.32
CA PRO A 60 8.78 8.13 -16.11
C PRO A 60 8.18 7.50 -14.85
N LYS A 61 6.96 6.94 -14.94
CA LYS A 61 6.29 6.26 -13.84
C LYS A 61 7.03 5.00 -13.38
N GLU A 62 7.64 4.26 -14.31
CA GLU A 62 8.43 3.07 -13.98
C GLU A 62 9.74 3.44 -13.29
N LYS A 63 10.36 4.55 -13.68
CA LYS A 63 11.56 5.09 -13.00
C LYS A 63 11.24 5.55 -11.57
N SER A 64 10.08 6.19 -11.37
CA SER A 64 9.58 6.52 -10.03
C SER A 64 9.34 5.26 -9.19
N LEU A 65 8.62 4.27 -9.75
CA LEU A 65 8.36 2.98 -9.11
C LEU A 65 9.67 2.26 -8.74
N LEU A 66 10.66 2.23 -9.63
CA LEU A 66 11.96 1.61 -9.39
C LEU A 66 12.64 2.16 -8.13
N THR A 67 12.61 3.48 -7.95
CA THR A 67 13.18 4.13 -6.76
C THR A 67 12.49 3.67 -5.47
N VAL A 68 11.17 3.49 -5.51
CA VAL A 68 10.40 2.98 -4.36
C VAL A 68 10.71 1.50 -4.12
N LEU A 69 10.79 0.69 -5.16
CA LEU A 69 11.10 -0.74 -5.06
C LEU A 69 12.49 -1.02 -4.49
N GLU A 70 13.49 -0.20 -4.81
CA GLU A 70 14.83 -0.30 -4.19
C GLU A 70 14.75 -0.12 -2.67
N MET A 71 13.96 0.85 -2.20
CA MET A 71 13.73 1.07 -0.78
C MET A 71 12.91 -0.05 -0.14
N THR A 72 11.92 -0.59 -0.85
CA THR A 72 11.14 -1.76 -0.43
C THR A 72 12.04 -2.99 -0.27
N LEU A 73 12.91 -3.26 -1.25
CA LEU A 73 13.85 -4.39 -1.19
C LEU A 73 14.81 -4.23 -0.01
N GLU A 74 15.38 -3.05 0.17
CA GLU A 74 16.24 -2.76 1.32
C GLU A 74 15.53 -3.05 2.65
N MET A 75 14.29 -2.60 2.80
CA MET A 75 13.49 -2.88 4.00
C MET A 75 13.30 -4.38 4.21
N CYS A 76 12.97 -5.13 3.16
CA CYS A 76 12.78 -6.58 3.24
C CYS A 76 14.06 -7.34 3.60
N GLU A 77 15.20 -6.96 3.01
CA GLU A 77 16.49 -7.60 3.31
C GLU A 77 17.02 -7.25 4.71
N ARG A 78 16.45 -6.24 5.37
CA ARG A 78 16.71 -5.93 6.78
C ARG A 78 15.82 -6.69 7.76
N GLY A 79 14.98 -7.60 7.27
CA GLY A 79 14.14 -8.48 8.11
C GLY A 79 12.73 -7.97 8.37
N TYR A 80 12.30 -6.88 7.72
CA TYR A 80 10.93 -6.39 7.79
C TYR A 80 10.10 -6.87 6.60
N SER A 81 8.79 -6.67 6.61
CA SER A 81 7.94 -7.03 5.46
C SER A 81 6.72 -6.13 5.30
N PHE A 82 5.99 -6.32 4.20
CA PHE A 82 4.73 -5.65 3.94
C PHE A 82 3.58 -6.62 4.09
N GLN A 83 2.51 -6.18 4.74
CA GLN A 83 1.22 -6.86 4.68
C GLN A 83 0.47 -6.45 3.42
N LYS A 84 -0.63 -7.15 3.14
CA LYS A 84 -1.62 -6.69 2.18
C LYS A 84 -2.38 -5.50 2.74
N VAL A 85 -3.09 -4.80 1.87
CA VAL A 85 -4.12 -3.85 2.33
C VAL A 85 -5.14 -4.61 3.18
N ASP A 86 -5.47 -4.06 4.32
CA ASP A 86 -6.42 -4.62 5.28
C ASP A 86 -7.61 -3.67 5.41
N LEU A 87 -8.80 -4.19 5.16
CA LEU A 87 -10.03 -3.40 5.12
C LEU A 87 -10.29 -2.60 6.41
N TYR A 88 -9.89 -3.15 7.56
CA TYR A 88 -10.18 -2.60 8.88
C TYR A 88 -8.96 -1.96 9.55
N ARG A 89 -7.75 -2.29 9.11
CA ARG A 89 -6.50 -1.80 9.71
C ARG A 89 -5.76 -0.78 8.83
N SER A 90 -5.85 -0.87 7.51
CA SER A 90 -5.20 0.09 6.61
C SER A 90 -5.70 1.51 6.87
N HIS A 91 -4.79 2.47 6.82
CA HIS A 91 -5.13 3.89 6.83
C HIS A 91 -5.49 4.37 5.42
N ALA A 92 -6.03 5.59 5.30
CA ALA A 92 -6.31 6.17 3.99
C ALA A 92 -5.01 6.49 3.22
N THR A 93 -4.02 7.04 3.91
CA THR A 93 -2.82 7.64 3.30
C THR A 93 -1.51 7.30 3.99
N GLU A 94 -1.53 6.54 5.08
CA GLU A 94 -0.34 6.31 5.92
C GLU A 94 -0.01 4.82 5.97
N PHE A 95 1.29 4.51 5.88
CA PHE A 95 1.79 3.17 6.17
C PHE A 95 1.84 2.97 7.69
N ILE A 96 1.08 2.00 8.17
CA ILE A 96 0.95 1.71 9.60
C ILE A 96 1.96 0.64 10.00
N ILE A 97 2.70 0.88 11.07
CA ILE A 97 3.60 -0.09 11.69
C ILE A 97 2.79 -1.13 12.45
N ASP A 98 3.03 -2.40 12.17
CA ASP A 98 2.47 -3.54 12.89
C ASP A 98 3.55 -4.59 13.13
N GLY A 99 4.09 -4.63 14.36
CA GLY A 99 5.26 -5.46 14.68
C GLY A 99 6.44 -5.09 13.78
N ASP A 100 6.97 -6.08 13.05
CA ASP A 100 8.06 -5.94 12.09
C ASP A 100 7.57 -5.70 10.65
N THR A 101 6.32 -5.27 10.48
CA THR A 101 5.70 -5.11 9.17
C THR A 101 5.07 -3.73 8.98
N LEU A 102 4.83 -3.38 7.71
CA LEU A 102 4.02 -2.22 7.34
C LEU A 102 2.73 -2.64 6.64
N ILE A 103 1.61 -2.08 7.09
CA ILE A 103 0.32 -2.21 6.43
C ILE A 103 0.17 -1.03 5.44
N PRO A 104 0.04 -1.29 4.13
CA PRO A 104 -0.10 -0.25 3.14
C PRO A 104 -1.46 0.48 3.28
N PRO A 105 -1.50 1.79 3.00
CA PRO A 105 -2.74 2.54 2.93
C PRO A 105 -3.55 2.22 1.68
N PHE A 106 -4.84 2.57 1.69
CA PHE A 106 -5.69 2.40 0.51
C PHE A 106 -5.19 3.21 -0.69
N ASN A 107 -4.65 4.41 -0.50
CA ASN A 107 -4.18 5.23 -1.62
C ASN A 107 -2.89 4.71 -2.30
N ALA A 108 -2.25 3.66 -1.77
CA ALA A 108 -1.17 2.94 -2.44
C ALA A 108 -1.69 1.91 -3.47
N VAL A 109 -2.99 1.62 -3.46
CA VAL A 109 -3.62 0.72 -4.44
C VAL A 109 -3.70 1.42 -5.80
N PRO A 110 -3.23 0.77 -6.89
CA PRO A 110 -3.31 1.34 -8.23
C PRO A 110 -4.74 1.76 -8.61
N GLY A 111 -4.90 3.03 -8.98
CA GLY A 111 -6.21 3.58 -9.36
C GLY A 111 -7.10 4.03 -8.19
N LEU A 112 -6.68 3.82 -6.94
CA LEU A 112 -7.39 4.24 -5.75
C LEU A 112 -6.79 5.56 -5.23
N GLY A 113 -7.38 6.69 -5.59
CA GLY A 113 -6.90 8.00 -5.15
C GLY A 113 -7.26 8.33 -3.69
N THR A 114 -6.63 9.37 -3.13
CA THR A 114 -6.81 9.80 -1.73
C THR A 114 -8.26 9.99 -1.29
N ASN A 115 -9.12 10.57 -2.14
CA ASN A 115 -10.54 10.76 -1.78
C ASN A 115 -11.29 9.43 -1.64
N ALA A 116 -11.02 8.46 -2.51
CA ALA A 116 -11.61 7.13 -2.42
C ALA A 116 -11.09 6.40 -1.16
N ALA A 117 -9.80 6.55 -0.84
CA ALA A 117 -9.19 6.00 0.36
C ALA A 117 -9.83 6.55 1.65
N LEU A 118 -10.01 7.87 1.72
CA LEU A 118 -10.70 8.54 2.83
C LEU A 118 -12.16 8.07 2.94
N SER A 119 -12.84 7.90 1.80
CA SER A 119 -14.23 7.43 1.78
C SER A 119 -14.38 6.01 2.33
N ILE A 120 -13.44 5.09 2.07
CA ILE A 120 -13.44 3.75 2.68
C ILE A 120 -13.30 3.86 4.20
N VAL A 121 -12.31 4.65 4.67
CA VAL A 121 -12.03 4.81 6.10
C VAL A 121 -13.17 5.50 6.83
N GLU A 122 -13.87 6.42 6.19
CA GLU A 122 -15.06 7.05 6.76
C GLU A 122 -16.25 6.08 6.77
N ALA A 123 -16.47 5.37 5.67
CA ALA A 123 -17.57 4.40 5.56
C ALA A 123 -17.48 3.33 6.65
N ARG A 124 -16.30 2.77 6.93
CA ARG A 124 -16.12 1.73 7.97
C ARG A 124 -16.39 2.20 9.41
N LYS A 125 -16.39 3.52 9.67
CA LYS A 125 -16.78 4.04 11.00
C LYS A 125 -18.27 3.82 11.29
N ASN A 126 -19.07 3.67 10.24
CA ASN A 126 -20.51 3.41 10.34
C ASN A 126 -20.83 1.90 10.49
N GLY A 127 -19.87 1.11 10.99
CA GLY A 127 -19.98 -0.34 11.17
C GLY A 127 -19.23 -1.14 10.12
N ASP A 128 -19.12 -2.44 10.33
CA ASP A 128 -18.44 -3.36 9.43
C ASP A 128 -19.13 -3.42 8.06
N PHE A 129 -18.39 -3.79 7.02
CA PHE A 129 -18.96 -4.03 5.71
C PHE A 129 -19.60 -5.41 5.68
N LEU A 130 -20.84 -5.48 5.17
CA LEU A 130 -21.60 -6.73 5.15
C LEU A 130 -21.37 -7.58 3.89
N SER A 131 -20.99 -6.91 2.80
CA SER A 131 -20.71 -7.51 1.49
C SER A 131 -19.80 -6.60 0.66
N LYS A 132 -19.30 -7.13 -0.46
CA LYS A 132 -18.55 -6.34 -1.45
C LYS A 132 -19.44 -5.23 -2.05
N GLU A 133 -20.72 -5.51 -2.27
CA GLU A 133 -21.71 -4.50 -2.67
C GLU A 133 -21.88 -3.40 -1.62
N ASP A 134 -22.02 -3.76 -0.34
CA ASP A 134 -22.15 -2.80 0.75
C ASP A 134 -20.92 -1.87 0.85
N LEU A 135 -19.71 -2.45 0.77
CA LEU A 135 -18.46 -1.69 0.69
C LEU A 135 -18.49 -0.72 -0.50
N GLN A 136 -18.87 -1.21 -1.69
CA GLN A 136 -18.93 -0.39 -2.89
C GLN A 136 -19.91 0.79 -2.74
N GLN A 137 -21.12 0.54 -2.24
CA GLN A 137 -22.15 1.56 -2.09
C GLN A 137 -21.76 2.62 -1.05
N ARG A 138 -21.27 2.19 0.12
CA ARG A 138 -20.93 3.10 1.22
C ARG A 138 -19.67 3.92 0.96
N SER A 139 -18.64 3.30 0.38
CA SER A 139 -17.36 3.98 0.10
C SER A 139 -17.29 4.65 -1.28
N LYS A 140 -18.25 4.36 -2.17
CA LYS A 140 -18.32 4.89 -3.55
C LYS A 140 -17.08 4.56 -4.40
N VAL A 141 -16.36 3.50 -4.06
CA VAL A 141 -15.23 3.03 -4.87
C VAL A 141 -15.72 2.34 -6.14
N SER A 142 -14.89 2.37 -7.19
CA SER A 142 -15.27 1.76 -8.46
C SER A 142 -15.25 0.23 -8.37
N LYS A 143 -16.01 -0.42 -9.26
CA LYS A 143 -16.05 -1.89 -9.35
C LYS A 143 -14.66 -2.48 -9.60
N THR A 144 -13.86 -1.83 -10.43
CA THR A 144 -12.47 -2.25 -10.73
C THR A 144 -11.59 -2.27 -9.48
N ILE A 145 -11.80 -1.33 -8.54
CA ILE A 145 -11.07 -1.32 -7.27
C ILE A 145 -11.54 -2.45 -6.35
N ILE A 146 -12.86 -2.73 -6.30
CA ILE A 146 -13.38 -3.88 -5.57
C ILE A 146 -12.80 -5.19 -6.11
N GLU A 147 -12.83 -5.38 -7.43
CA GLU A 147 -12.27 -6.56 -8.10
C GLU A 147 -10.76 -6.68 -7.84
N TYR A 148 -10.02 -5.57 -7.85
CA TYR A 148 -8.61 -5.56 -7.50
C TYR A 148 -8.38 -6.02 -6.05
N LEU A 149 -9.05 -5.39 -5.07
CA LEU A 149 -8.92 -5.76 -3.66
C LEU A 149 -9.30 -7.23 -3.42
N ASP A 150 -10.34 -7.72 -4.08
CA ASP A 150 -10.79 -9.11 -4.01
C ASP A 150 -9.76 -10.08 -4.59
N SER A 151 -9.20 -9.77 -5.76
CA SER A 151 -8.17 -10.60 -6.42
C SER A 151 -6.89 -10.73 -5.58
N GLN A 152 -6.60 -9.71 -4.76
CA GLN A 152 -5.48 -9.70 -3.83
C GLN A 152 -5.83 -10.38 -2.49
N GLY A 153 -7.08 -10.77 -2.27
CA GLY A 153 -7.59 -11.37 -1.03
C GLY A 153 -7.75 -10.38 0.12
N CYS A 154 -7.84 -9.07 -0.16
CA CYS A 154 -8.00 -8.03 0.85
C CYS A 154 -9.43 -7.93 1.41
N LEU A 155 -10.41 -8.51 0.72
CA LEU A 155 -11.83 -8.50 1.12
C LEU A 155 -12.24 -9.75 1.90
N GLY A 156 -11.32 -10.68 2.15
CA GLY A 156 -11.57 -11.90 2.93
C GLY A 156 -12.77 -12.69 2.41
N ASP A 157 -13.64 -13.10 3.32
CA ASP A 157 -14.85 -13.89 3.05
C ASP A 157 -16.11 -13.02 2.85
N LEU A 158 -15.96 -11.73 2.55
CA LEU A 158 -17.13 -10.88 2.28
C LEU A 158 -17.95 -11.48 1.12
N PRO A 159 -19.25 -11.74 1.31
CA PRO A 159 -20.10 -12.20 0.22
C PRO A 159 -20.24 -11.10 -0.83
N ASP A 160 -20.57 -11.47 -2.07
CA ASP A 160 -20.74 -10.48 -3.14
C ASP A 160 -21.90 -9.52 -2.85
N GLN A 161 -22.99 -10.01 -2.25
CA GLN A 161 -24.19 -9.24 -1.91
C GLN A 161 -24.77 -9.68 -0.55
N ASN A 162 -25.56 -8.80 0.07
CA ASN A 162 -26.30 -9.13 1.28
C ASN A 162 -27.50 -10.04 0.92
N GLN A 163 -27.62 -11.22 1.54
CA GLN A 163 -28.78 -12.10 1.33
C GLN A 163 -30.05 -11.64 2.10
N LEU A 164 -29.89 -10.77 3.10
CA LEU A 164 -30.97 -10.22 3.91
C LEU A 164 -30.76 -8.71 4.04
N SER A 165 -31.73 -7.92 3.57
CA SER A 165 -31.81 -6.48 3.81
C SER A 165 -32.85 -6.23 4.89
N LEU A 166 -32.43 -5.69 6.04
CA LEU A 166 -33.32 -5.24 7.10
C LEU A 166 -33.47 -3.73 6.94
N PHE A 167 -34.68 -3.31 6.55
CA PHE A 167 -35.06 -1.91 6.32
C PHE A 167 -34.81 -1.01 7.53
#